data_AF-A0A9W7ZCX8-F1
#
_entry.id   AF-A0A9W7ZCX8-F1
#
_cell.length_a   1.000
_cell.length_b   1.000
_cell.length_c   1.000
_cell.angle_alpha   90.00
_cell.angle_beta   90.00
_cell.angle_gamma   90.00
#
_symmetry.space_group_name_H-M   'P 1'
#
loop_
_entity.id
_entity.type
_entity.pdbx_description
1 polymer ?
#
loop_
_entity_poly.entity_id
_entity_poly.type
_entity_poly.pdbx_seq_one_letter_code
_entity_poly.pdbx_strand_id
1 'polypeptide(L)'
;STPSKAQVKAAAKKDAYYRQLFGDNEQLFKKRPLHSILGMLSEEVREKWMHYSNTNEDRRLLEQVVSQYRQRICELAASEGEINVGSEPYYQRNTGALFDAIRVVLEDNGVQPLLAWHDTHDSPLRNDRKPDGTLIELANASDSKDWRWVAAVVEIKDDKASENNKVARGQILEDFLDMARDQPRKNMLGLGITKHGKVTAYVSTCDSIDYAIVGKLPALDTNVSSEEYAMVRFIAVLLRYLDPRHSYVVSQTSGIFNDINLVELVPPPKQIVNMLSGSFREFRLKIADDKAFSGRRYYIHGMRTWLYHAQIYYATEAGKVERGDDVILKLQWHASDAREGDIHKKANSMSVPHIPQLVFAGDIEMEEHPGGWEVLVMHNAGASIKDHAIWSNFHNACVIVDAFAGFSHTLLAASAGDGSGFILHRDV
;
A
#
# COMPACT_ATOMS: atom_id res chain seq x y z
N SER A 1 -1.36 5.70 14.44
CA SER A 1 -2.43 6.73 14.49
C SER A 1 -2.78 7.14 13.07
N THR A 2 -4.07 7.32 12.73
CA THR A 2 -4.47 7.67 11.35
C THR A 2 -3.97 9.07 11.05
N PRO A 3 -3.28 9.30 9.92
CA PRO A 3 -2.92 10.64 9.53
C PRO A 3 -4.15 11.53 9.49
N SER A 4 -4.14 12.56 10.33
CA SER A 4 -5.14 13.60 10.27
C SER A 4 -4.96 14.32 8.95
N LYS A 5 -5.91 14.17 8.01
CA LYS A 5 -6.01 15.11 6.89
C LYS A 5 -6.32 16.46 7.51
N ALA A 6 -5.35 17.37 7.49
CA ALA A 6 -5.55 18.72 7.99
C ALA A 6 -6.72 19.37 7.21
N GLN A 7 -7.70 19.92 7.92
CA GLN A 7 -8.77 20.73 7.34
C GLN A 7 -8.20 22.12 6.99
N VAL A 8 -7.38 22.21 5.95
CA VAL A 8 -6.88 23.51 5.47
C VAL A 8 -7.76 23.96 4.31
N LYS A 9 -8.57 25.00 4.55
CA LYS A 9 -9.32 25.68 3.49
C LYS A 9 -8.38 26.35 2.49
N ALA A 10 -8.66 26.06 1.22
CA ALA A 10 -8.38 26.83 0.01
C ALA A 10 -6.92 27.18 -0.32
N ALA A 11 -6.42 26.53 -1.38
CA ALA A 11 -5.59 27.00 -2.52
C ALA A 11 -4.44 28.03 -2.35
N ALA A 12 -4.43 28.91 -1.35
CA ALA A 12 -3.52 30.03 -1.24
C ALA A 12 -2.17 29.72 -0.58
N LYS A 13 -1.98 28.53 0.05
CA LYS A 13 -0.70 28.16 0.71
C LYS A 13 -0.43 26.65 0.70
N LYS A 14 -0.22 26.06 -0.51
CA LYS A 14 0.09 24.62 -0.66
C LYS A 14 1.29 24.17 0.20
N ASP A 15 2.38 24.93 0.22
CA ASP A 15 3.56 24.60 1.04
C ASP A 15 3.28 24.57 2.54
N ALA A 16 2.44 25.49 3.03
CA ALA A 16 2.06 25.52 4.45
C ALA A 16 1.20 24.31 4.81
N TYR A 17 0.31 23.89 3.89
CA TYR A 17 -0.45 22.64 4.04
C TYR A 17 0.48 21.43 4.13
N TYR A 18 1.44 21.29 3.22
CA TYR A 18 2.39 20.16 3.25
C TYR A 18 3.28 20.15 4.49
N ARG A 19 3.76 21.32 4.93
CA ARG A 19 4.50 21.44 6.20
C ARG A 19 3.68 20.99 7.39
N GLN A 20 2.39 21.36 7.43
CA GLN A 20 1.48 20.94 8.49
C GLN A 20 1.21 19.44 8.41
N LEU A 21 0.91 18.92 7.22
CA LEU A 21 0.65 17.50 7.00
C LEU A 21 1.84 16.64 7.44
N PHE A 22 3.07 17.04 7.11
CA PHE A 22 4.26 16.41 7.65
C PHE A 22 4.38 16.57 9.17
N GLY A 23 4.20 17.79 9.70
CA GLY A 23 4.34 18.07 11.13
C GLY A 23 3.40 17.24 12.01
N ASP A 24 2.15 17.06 11.58
CA ASP A 24 1.14 16.24 12.28
C ASP A 24 1.47 14.72 12.21
N ASN A 25 2.37 14.33 11.30
CA ASN A 25 2.68 12.94 10.97
C ASN A 25 4.17 12.61 11.03
N GLU A 26 4.98 13.48 11.64
CA GLU A 26 6.44 13.35 11.66
C GLU A 26 6.89 12.03 12.29
N GLN A 27 6.14 11.54 13.29
CA GLN A 27 6.37 10.25 13.96
C GLN A 27 6.34 9.04 13.03
N LEU A 28 5.72 9.15 11.85
CA LEU A 28 5.68 8.05 10.88
C LEU A 28 7.01 7.89 10.14
N PHE A 29 7.80 8.95 10.02
CA PHE A 29 9.02 8.96 9.23
C PHE A 29 10.19 8.37 10.01
N LYS A 30 10.66 7.20 9.60
CA LYS A 30 11.74 6.47 10.28
C LYS A 30 12.97 6.39 9.39
N LYS A 31 14.11 6.91 9.85
CA LYS A 31 15.37 6.75 9.11
C LYS A 31 15.85 5.31 9.21
N ARG A 32 16.17 4.68 8.08
CA ARG A 32 16.74 3.32 8.00
C ARG A 32 18.01 3.30 7.15
N PRO A 33 18.83 2.24 7.27
CA PRO A 33 19.85 1.95 6.26
C PRO A 33 19.23 1.70 4.88
N LEU A 34 19.91 2.12 3.81
CA LEU A 34 19.43 1.98 2.44
C LEU A 34 19.16 0.52 2.05
N HIS A 35 20.00 -0.42 2.46
CA HIS A 35 19.80 -1.85 2.18
C HIS A 35 18.51 -2.40 2.81
N SER A 36 18.05 -1.82 3.93
CA SER A 36 16.77 -2.20 4.55
C SER A 36 15.59 -1.69 3.71
N ILE A 37 15.65 -0.44 3.23
CA ILE A 37 14.64 0.13 2.31
C ILE A 37 14.53 -0.71 1.03
N LEU A 38 15.67 -1.09 0.47
CA LEU A 38 15.70 -1.92 -0.74
C LEU A 38 15.11 -3.31 -0.52
N GLY A 39 15.38 -3.93 0.64
CA GLY A 39 14.76 -5.20 1.01
C GLY A 39 13.24 -5.12 1.22
N MET A 40 12.72 -3.95 1.58
CA MET A 40 11.26 -3.73 1.63
C MET A 40 10.64 -3.68 0.22
N LEU A 41 11.38 -3.22 -0.80
CA LEU A 41 10.91 -3.25 -2.18
C LEU A 41 10.86 -4.68 -2.72
N SER A 42 11.98 -5.39 -2.66
CA SER A 42 12.06 -6.85 -2.84
C SER A 42 13.46 -7.36 -2.46
N GLU A 43 13.56 -8.66 -2.15
CA GLU A 43 14.86 -9.30 -1.93
C GLU A 43 15.74 -9.22 -3.18
N GLU A 44 15.16 -9.41 -4.37
CA GLU A 44 15.88 -9.27 -5.64
C GLU A 44 16.47 -7.87 -5.81
N VAL A 45 15.70 -6.80 -5.55
CA VAL A 45 16.19 -5.42 -5.64
C VAL A 45 17.35 -5.19 -4.66
N ARG A 46 17.26 -5.73 -3.44
CA ARG A 46 18.33 -5.67 -2.44
C ARG A 46 19.58 -6.41 -2.92
N GLU A 47 19.46 -7.64 -3.36
CA GLU A 47 20.59 -8.45 -3.86
C GLU A 47 21.25 -7.78 -5.05
N LYS A 48 20.47 -7.34 -6.04
CA LYS A 48 20.98 -6.61 -7.20
C LYS A 48 21.70 -5.35 -6.73
N TRP A 49 21.11 -4.54 -5.86
CA TRP A 49 21.83 -3.41 -5.28
C TRP A 49 23.09 -3.81 -4.50
N MET A 50 23.20 -4.98 -3.88
CA MET A 50 24.45 -5.34 -3.19
C MET A 50 25.54 -5.78 -4.17
N HIS A 51 25.16 -6.34 -5.32
CA HIS A 51 26.08 -6.92 -6.30
C HIS A 51 26.40 -6.02 -7.51
N TYR A 52 25.55 -5.04 -7.82
CA TYR A 52 25.62 -4.19 -9.01
C TYR A 52 26.80 -3.23 -8.94
N SER A 53 27.98 -3.62 -9.41
CA SER A 53 29.27 -2.86 -9.40
C SER A 53 30.45 -3.77 -9.08
N ASN A 54 30.20 -5.03 -8.69
CA ASN A 54 31.27 -5.98 -8.42
C ASN A 54 31.81 -6.63 -9.70
N THR A 55 31.16 -6.38 -10.83
CA THR A 55 31.59 -6.85 -12.15
C THR A 55 32.09 -5.69 -13.01
N ASN A 56 33.03 -5.97 -13.91
CA ASN A 56 33.51 -4.99 -14.89
C ASN A 56 32.40 -4.54 -15.85
N GLU A 57 31.40 -5.39 -16.06
CA GLU A 57 30.26 -5.13 -16.95
C GLU A 57 29.31 -4.08 -16.36
N ASP A 58 28.92 -4.23 -15.08
CA ASP A 58 28.08 -3.24 -14.39
C ASP A 58 28.76 -1.87 -14.34
N ARG A 59 30.07 -1.84 -14.10
CA ARG A 59 30.85 -0.61 -14.07
C ARG A 59 30.85 0.08 -15.44
N ARG A 60 31.08 -0.69 -16.51
CA ARG A 60 31.04 -0.17 -17.88
C ARG A 60 29.66 0.39 -18.24
N LEU A 61 28.60 -0.29 -17.80
CA LEU A 61 27.23 0.18 -18.02
C LEU A 61 26.95 1.49 -17.28
N LEU A 62 27.39 1.62 -16.02
CA LEU A 62 27.28 2.88 -15.27
C LEU A 62 28.05 4.04 -15.95
N GLU A 63 29.25 3.77 -16.48
CA GLU A 63 30.04 4.76 -17.22
C GLU A 63 29.36 5.18 -18.53
N GLN A 64 28.73 4.24 -19.25
CA GLN A 64 27.91 4.53 -20.43
C GLN A 64 26.72 5.42 -20.08
N VAL A 65 25.99 5.11 -19.00
CA VAL A 65 24.87 5.93 -18.53
C VAL A 65 25.33 7.35 -18.23
N VAL A 66 26.43 7.51 -17.50
CA VAL A 66 26.98 8.84 -17.18
C VAL A 66 27.32 9.61 -18.47
N SER A 67 27.93 8.94 -19.45
CA SER A 67 28.25 9.55 -20.74
C SER A 67 26.99 10.00 -21.48
N GLN A 68 25.98 9.12 -21.57
CA GLN A 68 24.72 9.40 -22.24
C GLN A 68 23.94 10.53 -21.54
N TYR A 69 23.95 10.54 -20.21
CA TYR A 69 23.35 11.60 -19.40
C TYR A 69 23.99 12.95 -19.69
N ARG A 70 25.33 13.04 -19.68
CA ARG A 70 26.04 14.29 -19.99
C ARG A 70 25.71 14.79 -21.39
N GLN A 71 25.74 13.89 -22.37
CA GLN A 71 25.36 14.25 -23.73
C GLN A 71 23.93 14.81 -23.78
N ARG A 72 22.98 14.14 -23.11
CA ARG A 72 21.58 14.57 -23.07
C ARG A 72 21.41 15.94 -22.44
N ILE A 73 22.11 16.23 -21.34
CA ILE A 73 22.08 17.56 -20.73
C ILE A 73 22.67 18.63 -21.65
N CYS A 74 23.77 18.35 -22.35
CA CYS A 74 24.34 19.28 -23.31
C CYS A 74 23.36 19.58 -24.47
N GLU A 75 22.68 18.55 -24.99
CA GLU A 75 21.64 18.72 -26.02
C GLU A 75 20.49 19.60 -25.51
N LEU A 76 19.97 19.31 -24.31
CA LEU A 76 18.88 20.08 -23.71
C LEU A 76 19.30 21.53 -23.43
N ALA A 77 20.52 21.76 -22.96
CA ALA A 77 21.04 23.11 -22.76
C ALA A 77 21.15 23.88 -24.09
N ALA A 78 21.50 23.21 -25.18
CA ALA A 78 21.57 23.82 -26.51
C ALA A 78 20.18 24.13 -27.09
N SER A 79 19.17 23.30 -26.84
CA SER A 79 17.81 23.47 -27.39
C SER A 79 16.89 24.35 -26.53
N GLU A 80 17.01 24.26 -25.20
CA GLU A 80 16.08 24.88 -24.24
C GLU A 80 16.73 26.01 -23.42
N GLY A 81 18.06 26.16 -23.52
CA GLY A 81 18.84 27.16 -22.80
C GLY A 81 19.37 26.70 -21.43
N GLU A 82 20.17 27.57 -20.81
CA GLU A 82 20.69 27.33 -19.47
C GLU A 82 19.61 27.56 -18.41
N ILE A 83 19.53 26.65 -17.43
CA ILE A 83 18.64 26.78 -16.27
C ILE A 83 19.51 26.96 -15.03
N ASN A 84 19.11 27.87 -14.15
CA ASN A 84 19.82 28.15 -12.91
C ASN A 84 20.02 26.86 -12.09
N VAL A 85 21.29 26.49 -11.88
CA VAL A 85 21.68 25.38 -11.01
C VAL A 85 21.07 25.56 -9.62
N GLY A 86 20.49 24.50 -9.06
CA GLY A 86 19.86 24.55 -7.75
C GLY A 86 18.37 24.86 -7.76
N SER A 87 17.79 25.25 -8.90
CA SER A 87 16.35 25.48 -9.05
C SER A 87 15.57 24.18 -9.25
N GLU A 88 14.26 24.19 -8.95
CA GLU A 88 13.35 23.05 -9.20
C GLU A 88 13.33 22.65 -10.69
N PRO A 89 13.20 23.58 -11.67
CA PRO A 89 13.29 23.23 -13.10
C PRO A 89 14.64 22.62 -13.50
N TYR A 90 15.74 23.03 -12.86
CA TYR A 90 17.05 22.43 -13.11
C TYR A 90 17.05 20.96 -12.70
N TYR A 91 16.61 20.63 -11.48
CA TYR A 91 16.59 19.23 -11.03
C TYR A 91 15.54 18.39 -11.73
N GLN A 92 14.42 18.97 -12.13
CA GLN A 92 13.42 18.30 -12.96
C GLN A 92 14.03 17.85 -14.29
N ARG A 93 14.66 18.78 -15.01
CA ARG A 93 15.35 18.49 -16.27
C ARG A 93 16.44 17.43 -16.11
N ASN A 94 17.28 17.55 -15.09
CA ASN A 94 18.36 16.59 -14.83
C ASN A 94 17.82 15.20 -14.45
N THR A 95 16.74 15.15 -13.68
CA THR A 95 16.10 13.88 -13.32
C THR A 95 15.55 13.18 -14.56
N GLY A 96 14.78 13.89 -15.40
CA GLY A 96 14.27 13.34 -16.66
C GLY A 96 15.38 12.86 -17.59
N ALA A 97 16.43 13.67 -17.79
CA ALA A 97 17.57 13.30 -18.61
C ALA A 97 18.33 12.07 -18.08
N LEU A 98 18.41 11.89 -16.75
CA LEU A 98 19.03 10.70 -16.15
C LEU A 98 18.18 9.45 -16.41
N PHE A 99 16.86 9.53 -16.24
CA PHE A 99 15.96 8.43 -16.55
C PHE A 99 16.03 8.05 -18.03
N ASP A 100 16.03 9.04 -18.93
CA ASP A 100 16.19 8.83 -20.37
C ASP A 100 17.53 8.17 -20.71
N ALA A 101 18.63 8.65 -20.12
CA ALA A 101 19.96 8.10 -20.36
C ALA A 101 20.08 6.65 -19.91
N ILE A 102 19.53 6.30 -18.74
CA ILE A 102 19.49 4.92 -18.26
C ILE A 102 18.65 4.07 -19.21
N ARG A 103 17.48 4.54 -19.61
CA ARG A 103 16.59 3.82 -20.53
C ARG A 103 17.30 3.48 -21.84
N VAL A 104 17.90 4.48 -22.49
CA VAL A 104 18.64 4.30 -23.75
C VAL A 104 19.77 3.30 -23.60
N VAL A 105 20.59 3.43 -22.55
CA VAL A 105 21.71 2.50 -22.34
C VAL A 105 21.23 1.08 -22.05
N LEU A 106 20.15 0.91 -21.30
CA LEU A 106 19.56 -0.41 -21.08
C LEU A 106 19.07 -1.02 -22.41
N GLU A 107 18.35 -0.26 -23.23
CA GLU A 107 17.85 -0.69 -24.55
C GLU A 107 18.99 -1.05 -25.51
N ASP A 108 20.05 -0.23 -25.59
CA ASP A 108 21.24 -0.48 -26.41
C ASP A 108 21.98 -1.76 -26.01
N ASN A 109 21.88 -2.15 -24.74
CA ASN A 109 22.43 -3.39 -24.21
C ASN A 109 21.40 -4.55 -24.22
N GLY A 110 20.27 -4.40 -24.91
CA GLY A 110 19.25 -5.44 -25.06
C GLY A 110 18.44 -5.72 -23.79
N VAL A 111 18.44 -4.81 -22.82
CA VAL A 111 17.69 -4.90 -21.57
C VAL A 111 16.42 -4.05 -21.68
N GLN A 112 15.25 -4.70 -21.65
CA GLN A 112 13.98 -3.99 -21.64
C GLN A 112 13.69 -3.44 -20.23
N PRO A 113 13.47 -2.12 -20.06
CA PRO A 113 13.06 -1.55 -18.78
C PRO A 113 11.61 -1.95 -18.44
N LEU A 114 11.31 -2.09 -17.15
CA LEU A 114 9.97 -2.43 -16.65
C LEU A 114 9.10 -1.18 -16.43
N LEU A 115 9.76 -0.05 -16.18
CA LEU A 115 9.13 1.22 -15.81
C LEU A 115 9.57 2.32 -16.76
N ALA A 116 8.67 3.28 -17.01
CA ALA A 116 8.95 4.49 -17.75
C ALA A 116 8.83 5.71 -16.83
N TRP A 117 9.71 6.68 -17.04
CA TRP A 117 9.60 8.00 -16.44
C TRP A 117 8.51 8.82 -17.14
N HIS A 118 7.71 9.53 -16.34
CA HIS A 118 6.70 10.45 -16.81
C HIS A 118 6.78 11.76 -16.04
N ASP A 119 7.04 12.86 -16.75
CA ASP A 119 6.99 14.21 -16.20
C ASP A 119 5.53 14.68 -16.08
N THR A 120 5.11 14.99 -14.86
CA THR A 120 3.72 15.31 -14.53
C THR A 120 3.43 16.81 -14.45
N HIS A 121 4.40 17.69 -14.74
CA HIS A 121 4.19 19.14 -14.75
C HIS A 121 3.17 19.58 -15.82
N ASP A 122 3.37 19.08 -17.04
CA ASP A 122 2.57 19.40 -18.22
C ASP A 122 1.35 18.49 -18.36
N SER A 123 1.39 17.31 -17.74
CA SER A 123 0.32 16.31 -17.76
C SER A 123 0.00 15.82 -16.34
N PRO A 124 -0.87 16.52 -15.60
CA PRO A 124 -1.27 16.09 -14.26
C PRO A 124 -1.88 14.68 -14.29
N LEU A 125 -1.70 13.97 -13.18
CA LEU A 125 -2.45 12.74 -12.88
C LEU A 125 -3.92 13.09 -12.57
N ARG A 126 -4.77 12.07 -12.46
CA ARG A 126 -6.17 12.22 -12.05
C ARG A 126 -6.31 13.08 -10.78
N ASN A 127 -7.40 13.85 -10.73
CA ASN A 127 -7.75 14.81 -9.66
C ASN A 127 -6.78 16.01 -9.53
N ASP A 128 -6.23 16.45 -10.66
CA ASP A 128 -5.31 17.61 -10.77
C ASP A 128 -4.07 17.51 -9.89
N ARG A 129 -3.69 16.29 -9.50
CA ARG A 129 -2.49 16.03 -8.73
C ARG A 129 -1.27 16.12 -9.64
N LYS A 130 -0.23 16.76 -9.12
CA LYS A 130 1.02 17.06 -9.81
C LYS A 130 2.19 16.76 -8.87
N PRO A 131 2.54 15.48 -8.63
CA PRO A 131 3.91 15.19 -8.25
C PRO A 131 4.84 15.79 -9.30
N ASP A 132 6.13 15.94 -9.00
CA ASP A 132 7.08 16.50 -9.97
C ASP A 132 7.41 15.47 -11.07
N GLY A 133 7.32 14.18 -10.75
CA GLY A 133 7.25 13.13 -11.77
C GLY A 133 6.87 11.77 -11.20
N THR A 134 6.71 10.79 -12.09
CA THR A 134 6.34 9.43 -11.71
C THR A 134 7.06 8.37 -12.54
N LEU A 135 7.20 7.19 -11.94
CA LEU A 135 7.53 5.96 -12.67
C LEU A 135 6.26 5.18 -12.88
N ILE A 136 5.95 4.84 -14.13
CA ILE A 136 4.73 4.13 -14.54
C ILE A 136 5.12 2.81 -15.20
N GLU A 137 4.33 1.77 -15.02
CA GLU A 137 4.48 0.52 -15.77
C GLU A 137 4.57 0.79 -17.28
N LEU A 138 5.64 0.29 -17.94
CA LEU A 138 5.93 0.59 -19.34
C LEU A 138 4.76 0.24 -20.28
N ALA A 139 4.05 -0.86 -20.01
CA ALA A 139 2.89 -1.31 -20.77
C ALA A 139 1.71 -0.31 -20.77
N ASN A 140 1.68 0.61 -19.81
CA ASN A 140 0.63 1.59 -19.60
C ASN A 140 1.12 3.05 -19.75
N ALA A 141 2.41 3.26 -20.07
CA ALA A 141 3.07 4.56 -19.98
C ALA A 141 2.63 5.60 -21.03
N SER A 142 2.03 5.19 -22.15
CA SER A 142 1.73 6.11 -23.25
C SER A 142 0.60 7.11 -22.97
N ASP A 143 -0.37 6.76 -22.10
CA ASP A 143 -1.55 7.60 -21.82
C ASP A 143 -2.06 7.52 -20.36
N SER A 144 -1.35 6.83 -19.47
CA SER A 144 -1.84 6.61 -18.10
C SER A 144 -1.65 7.83 -17.20
N LYS A 145 -2.73 8.60 -17.02
CA LYS A 145 -2.89 9.56 -15.91
C LYS A 145 -3.41 8.91 -14.62
N ASP A 146 -3.30 7.59 -14.51
CA ASP A 146 -3.95 6.80 -13.47
C ASP A 146 -2.95 6.35 -12.40
N TRP A 147 -3.21 6.77 -11.16
CA TRP A 147 -2.45 6.41 -9.96
C TRP A 147 -2.30 4.90 -9.75
N ARG A 148 -3.17 4.09 -10.36
CA ARG A 148 -3.07 2.63 -10.36
C ARG A 148 -1.75 2.15 -10.95
N TRP A 149 -1.27 2.77 -12.03
CA TRP A 149 -0.10 2.30 -12.78
C TRP A 149 1.23 2.93 -12.33
N VAL A 150 1.19 3.86 -11.39
CA VAL A 150 2.37 4.56 -10.86
C VAL A 150 3.14 3.63 -9.92
N ALA A 151 4.35 3.18 -10.23
CA ALA A 151 5.20 2.40 -9.33
C ALA A 151 5.91 3.26 -8.28
N ALA A 152 6.30 4.49 -8.64
CA ALA A 152 6.94 5.42 -7.74
C ALA A 152 6.57 6.88 -8.05
N VAL A 153 6.55 7.72 -7.02
CA VAL A 153 6.39 9.18 -7.14
C VAL A 153 7.70 9.90 -6.88
N VAL A 154 7.90 11.05 -7.50
CA VAL A 154 9.09 11.88 -7.35
C VAL A 154 8.68 13.30 -7.00
N GLU A 155 9.30 13.83 -5.95
CA GLU A 155 9.09 15.18 -5.43
C GLU A 155 10.43 15.90 -5.32
N ILE A 156 10.50 17.07 -5.92
CA ILE A 156 11.67 17.94 -6.06
C ILE A 156 11.32 19.27 -5.40
N LYS A 157 11.98 19.64 -4.30
CA LYS A 157 11.68 20.91 -3.63
C LYS A 157 12.90 21.72 -3.24
N ASP A 158 12.77 23.04 -3.47
CA ASP A 158 13.68 24.08 -3.01
C ASP A 158 13.29 24.59 -1.62
N ASP A 159 13.42 23.74 -0.58
CA ASP A 159 13.30 24.28 0.78
C ASP A 159 14.58 25.03 1.14
N LYS A 160 14.47 26.36 1.21
CA LYS A 160 15.54 27.25 1.65
C LYS A 160 15.99 26.95 3.08
N ALA A 161 15.17 26.24 3.87
CA ALA A 161 15.43 25.88 5.26
C ALA A 161 15.71 24.37 5.47
N SER A 162 17.00 24.07 5.70
CA SER A 162 17.54 22.90 6.41
C SER A 162 17.21 21.47 5.91
N GLU A 163 18.01 20.52 6.40
CA GLU A 163 18.08 19.10 6.03
C GLU A 163 16.77 18.28 6.21
N ASN A 164 15.67 18.92 6.60
CA ASN A 164 14.43 18.26 6.96
C ASN A 164 13.31 18.34 5.90
N ASN A 165 13.54 19.00 4.75
CA ASN A 165 12.64 19.10 3.57
C ASN A 165 11.17 18.75 3.86
N LYS A 166 10.54 19.55 4.73
CA LYS A 166 9.22 19.23 5.30
C LYS A 166 8.13 19.26 4.24
N VAL A 167 8.27 20.15 3.25
CA VAL A 167 7.33 20.27 2.13
C VAL A 167 7.36 19.00 1.29
N ALA A 168 8.52 18.56 0.81
CA ALA A 168 8.61 17.34 0.00
C ALA A 168 8.12 16.10 0.78
N ARG A 169 8.43 15.98 2.08
CA ARG A 169 7.91 14.87 2.90
C ARG A 169 6.39 14.92 3.05
N GLY A 170 5.81 16.11 3.17
CA GLY A 170 4.36 16.30 3.19
C GLY A 170 3.72 15.93 1.84
N GLN A 171 4.35 16.28 0.73
CA GLN A 171 3.90 15.89 -0.61
C GLN A 171 3.98 14.40 -0.85
N ILE A 172 5.13 13.78 -0.55
CA ILE A 172 5.32 12.33 -0.60
C ILE A 172 4.25 11.61 0.24
N LEU A 173 3.95 12.12 1.43
CA LEU A 173 2.86 11.59 2.25
C LEU A 173 1.51 11.73 1.53
N GLU A 174 1.15 12.90 1.00
CA GLU A 174 -0.12 13.07 0.26
C GLU A 174 -0.20 12.16 -0.98
N ASP A 175 0.89 12.03 -1.73
CA ASP A 175 0.96 11.16 -2.90
C ASP A 175 0.78 9.69 -2.52
N PHE A 176 1.36 9.25 -1.41
CA PHE A 176 1.09 7.92 -0.85
C PHE A 176 -0.39 7.76 -0.48
N LEU A 177 -1.07 8.80 0.01
CA LEU A 177 -2.52 8.75 0.24
C LEU A 177 -3.29 8.62 -1.08
N ASP A 178 -2.88 9.29 -2.14
CA ASP A 178 -3.51 9.21 -3.45
C ASP A 178 -3.26 7.86 -4.13
N MET A 179 -2.03 7.35 -4.08
CA MET A 179 -1.68 6.01 -4.55
C MET A 179 -2.51 4.95 -3.82
N ALA A 180 -2.58 5.03 -2.48
CA ALA A 180 -3.39 4.13 -1.67
C ALA A 180 -4.90 4.27 -1.98
N ARG A 181 -5.36 5.46 -2.39
CA ARG A 181 -6.74 5.69 -2.81
C ARG A 181 -7.14 4.86 -4.00
N ASP A 182 -6.31 4.90 -5.03
CA ASP A 182 -6.68 4.36 -6.34
C ASP A 182 -6.26 2.89 -6.49
N GLN A 183 -5.15 2.47 -5.87
CA GLN A 183 -4.76 1.06 -5.74
C GLN A 183 -3.97 0.81 -4.45
N PRO A 184 -4.55 0.13 -3.46
CA PRO A 184 -3.83 -0.11 -2.21
C PRO A 184 -2.64 -1.06 -2.39
N ARG A 185 -1.58 -0.77 -1.66
CA ARG A 185 -0.26 -1.34 -1.90
C ARG A 185 0.37 -1.87 -0.62
N LYS A 186 1.15 -2.94 -0.73
CA LYS A 186 1.98 -3.49 0.36
C LYS A 186 3.04 -2.48 0.77
N ASN A 187 3.74 -1.94 -0.23
CA ASN A 187 4.74 -0.89 -0.08
C ASN A 187 4.54 0.17 -1.17
N MET A 188 4.76 1.45 -0.85
CA MET A 188 4.73 2.55 -1.83
C MET A 188 6.08 3.23 -1.87
N LEU A 189 6.62 3.47 -3.07
CA LEU A 189 7.93 4.09 -3.26
C LEU A 189 7.78 5.57 -3.63
N GLY A 190 8.53 6.42 -2.95
CA GLY A 190 8.65 7.84 -3.24
C GLY A 190 10.12 8.26 -3.26
N LEU A 191 10.50 9.19 -4.14
CA LEU A 191 11.83 9.77 -4.19
C LEU A 191 11.74 11.27 -3.91
N GLY A 192 12.49 11.74 -2.91
CA GLY A 192 12.63 13.16 -2.61
C GLY A 192 13.97 13.68 -3.09
N ILE A 193 13.97 14.75 -3.88
CA ILE A 193 15.15 15.45 -4.36
C ILE A 193 15.17 16.85 -3.75
N THR A 194 16.28 17.20 -3.11
CA THR A 194 16.47 18.54 -2.53
C THR A 194 17.15 19.50 -3.49
N LYS A 195 17.13 20.80 -3.20
CA LYS A 195 17.88 21.85 -3.92
C LYS A 195 19.39 21.64 -4.05
N HIS A 196 19.97 20.68 -3.32
CA HIS A 196 21.38 20.32 -3.42
C HIS A 196 21.60 19.01 -4.20
N GLY A 197 20.57 18.53 -4.90
CA GLY A 197 20.58 17.29 -5.67
C GLY A 197 20.58 16.03 -4.80
N LYS A 198 20.43 16.15 -3.47
CA LYS A 198 20.43 15.01 -2.57
C LYS A 198 19.14 14.22 -2.75
N VAL A 199 19.28 12.93 -2.99
CA VAL A 199 18.16 12.01 -3.25
C VAL A 199 17.91 11.13 -2.04
N THR A 200 16.65 11.10 -1.61
CA THR A 200 16.16 10.27 -0.51
C THR A 200 15.08 9.34 -1.04
N ALA A 201 15.21 8.03 -0.79
CA ALA A 201 14.17 7.06 -1.06
C ALA A 201 13.27 6.93 0.17
N TYR A 202 11.96 6.88 -0.06
CA TYR A 202 10.91 6.71 0.92
C TYR A 202 10.13 5.45 0.55
N VAL A 203 9.96 4.54 1.51
CA VAL A 203 9.07 3.40 1.38
C VAL A 203 8.00 3.50 2.46
N SER A 204 6.76 3.71 2.04
CA SER A 204 5.62 3.60 2.94
C SER A 204 5.34 2.13 3.20
N THR A 205 5.41 1.75 4.46
CA THR A 205 4.87 0.50 4.98
C THR A 205 3.51 0.78 5.65
N CYS A 206 3.02 -0.22 6.37
CA CYS A 206 1.80 -0.18 7.16
C CYS A 206 1.82 0.83 8.33
N ASP A 207 2.96 0.93 9.02
CA ASP A 207 3.07 1.63 10.29
C ASP A 207 4.01 2.85 10.20
N SER A 208 4.73 2.99 9.09
CA SER A 208 5.77 4.00 8.94
C SER A 208 6.09 4.32 7.49
N ILE A 209 6.78 5.43 7.31
CA ILE A 209 7.46 5.80 6.08
C ILE A 209 8.94 5.70 6.38
N ASP A 210 9.52 4.56 6.03
CA ASP A 210 10.94 4.34 6.20
C ASP A 210 11.71 5.08 5.08
N TYR A 211 12.80 5.76 5.43
CA TYR A 211 13.56 6.51 4.44
C TYR A 211 15.08 6.41 4.61
N ALA A 212 15.78 6.49 3.48
CA ALA A 212 17.24 6.47 3.43
C ALA A 212 17.77 7.42 2.35
N ILE A 213 18.93 8.00 2.60
CA ILE A 213 19.66 8.79 1.60
C ILE A 213 20.28 7.80 0.61
N VAL A 214 20.02 8.00 -0.68
CA VAL A 214 20.59 7.19 -1.75
C VAL A 214 21.93 7.75 -2.18
N GLY A 215 21.98 9.06 -2.45
CA GLY A 215 23.13 9.71 -3.06
C GLY A 215 22.77 11.11 -3.56
N LYS A 216 23.40 11.52 -4.67
CA LYS A 216 23.15 12.81 -5.32
C LYS A 216 22.85 12.64 -6.80
N LEU A 217 22.04 13.54 -7.36
CA LEU A 217 21.91 13.65 -8.80
C LEU A 217 23.27 14.02 -9.41
N PRO A 218 23.68 13.37 -10.52
CA PRO A 218 24.97 13.65 -11.14
C PRO A 218 25.06 15.10 -11.64
N ALA A 219 26.10 15.81 -11.18
CA ALA A 219 26.51 17.09 -11.73
C ALA A 219 27.15 16.91 -13.12
N LEU A 220 27.18 18.00 -13.88
CA LEU A 220 27.78 18.04 -15.22
C LEU A 220 29.31 17.92 -15.22
N ASP A 221 29.95 17.94 -14.04
CA ASP A 221 31.41 17.95 -13.90
C ASP A 221 32.06 16.64 -14.38
N THR A 222 33.32 16.72 -14.80
CA THR A 222 34.07 15.61 -15.42
C THR A 222 34.29 14.41 -14.49
N ASN A 223 34.32 14.62 -13.17
CA ASN A 223 34.50 13.55 -12.19
C ASN A 223 33.19 13.25 -11.45
N VAL A 224 32.61 12.08 -11.71
CA VAL A 224 31.44 11.58 -10.98
C VAL A 224 31.89 11.04 -9.62
N SER A 225 31.31 11.59 -8.55
CA SER A 225 31.52 11.17 -7.17
C SER A 225 30.83 9.82 -6.87
N SER A 226 31.23 9.18 -5.78
CA SER A 226 30.61 7.93 -5.32
C SER A 226 29.11 8.09 -5.02
N GLU A 227 28.69 9.26 -4.54
CA GLU A 227 27.28 9.55 -4.24
C GLU A 227 26.43 9.67 -5.52
N GLU A 228 27.03 10.14 -6.61
CA GLU A 228 26.35 10.26 -7.90
C GLU A 228 26.24 8.91 -8.60
N TYR A 229 27.30 8.09 -8.57
CA TYR A 229 27.22 6.70 -9.01
C TYR A 229 26.19 5.89 -8.24
N ALA A 230 26.04 6.14 -6.92
CA ALA A 230 25.02 5.49 -6.11
C ALA A 230 23.59 5.82 -6.62
N MET A 231 23.33 7.05 -7.04
CA MET A 231 22.04 7.43 -7.62
C MET A 231 21.81 6.79 -8.99
N VAL A 232 22.80 6.83 -9.89
CA VAL A 232 22.70 6.19 -11.21
C VAL A 232 22.40 4.70 -11.07
N ARG A 233 23.14 4.02 -10.20
CA ARG A 233 22.94 2.61 -9.84
C ARG A 233 21.54 2.36 -9.31
N PHE A 234 21.07 3.22 -8.41
CA PHE A 234 19.78 3.03 -7.75
C PHE A 234 18.65 3.07 -8.78
N ILE A 235 18.63 4.10 -9.64
CA ILE A 235 17.63 4.19 -10.70
C ILE A 235 17.73 3.04 -11.69
N ALA A 236 18.94 2.64 -12.11
CA ALA A 236 19.11 1.52 -13.02
C ALA A 236 18.60 0.20 -12.42
N VAL A 237 18.82 -0.04 -11.13
CA VAL A 237 18.25 -1.19 -10.42
C VAL A 237 16.72 -1.10 -10.39
N LEU A 238 16.14 0.06 -10.08
CA LEU A 238 14.68 0.22 -10.07
C LEU A 238 14.07 -0.03 -11.44
N LEU A 239 14.59 0.57 -12.51
CA LEU A 239 14.03 0.41 -13.86
C LEU A 239 14.12 -1.02 -14.39
N ARG A 240 15.12 -1.80 -13.94
CA ARG A 240 15.37 -3.17 -14.43
C ARG A 240 14.70 -4.25 -13.58
N TYR A 241 14.61 -4.07 -12.27
CA TYR A 241 14.26 -5.15 -11.34
C TYR A 241 13.08 -4.84 -10.42
N LEU A 242 12.56 -3.61 -10.42
CA LEU A 242 11.35 -3.32 -9.66
C LEU A 242 10.14 -3.86 -10.43
N ASP A 243 9.59 -5.00 -10.02
CA ASP A 243 8.33 -5.51 -10.59
C ASP A 243 7.26 -4.41 -10.46
N PRO A 244 6.63 -3.93 -11.55
CA PRO A 244 5.58 -2.90 -11.47
C PRO A 244 4.44 -3.27 -10.49
N ARG A 245 4.28 -4.57 -10.21
CA ARG A 245 3.29 -5.13 -9.29
C ARG A 245 3.80 -5.42 -7.88
N HIS A 246 5.10 -5.23 -7.58
CA HIS A 246 5.68 -5.46 -6.24
C HIS A 246 4.92 -4.73 -5.14
N SER A 247 4.31 -3.60 -5.48
CA SER A 247 3.55 -2.79 -4.58
C SER A 247 2.13 -3.32 -4.37
N TYR A 248 1.52 -4.16 -5.20
CA TYR A 248 0.08 -4.42 -5.09
C TYR A 248 -0.26 -5.46 -4.04
N VAL A 249 -1.19 -5.12 -3.14
CA VAL A 249 -1.95 -6.14 -2.42
C VAL A 249 -2.95 -6.68 -3.43
N VAL A 250 -2.72 -7.90 -3.90
CA VAL A 250 -3.43 -8.54 -5.03
C VAL A 250 -4.91 -8.15 -5.06
N SER A 251 -5.31 -7.52 -6.15
CA SER A 251 -6.62 -6.87 -6.34
C SER A 251 -7.69 -7.80 -6.91
N GLN A 252 -7.43 -9.10 -7.03
CA GLN A 252 -8.44 -10.00 -7.53
C GLN A 252 -9.45 -10.30 -6.42
N THR A 253 -10.67 -9.79 -6.57
CA THR A 253 -11.84 -10.22 -5.81
C THR A 253 -12.18 -11.70 -6.05
N SER A 254 -11.51 -12.35 -7.01
CA SER A 254 -11.56 -13.78 -7.30
C SER A 254 -10.23 -14.46 -6.98
N GLY A 255 -10.26 -15.64 -6.38
CA GLY A 255 -9.11 -16.54 -6.36
C GLY A 255 -7.95 -16.17 -5.42
N ILE A 256 -8.18 -15.41 -4.35
CA ILE A 256 -7.17 -15.30 -3.26
C ILE A 256 -7.06 -16.64 -2.53
N PHE A 257 -8.21 -17.26 -2.25
CA PHE A 257 -8.30 -18.61 -1.68
C PHE A 257 -9.49 -19.34 -2.30
N ASN A 258 -9.35 -20.67 -2.42
CA ASN A 258 -10.48 -21.58 -2.71
C ASN A 258 -10.74 -22.49 -1.49
N ASP A 259 -9.73 -22.68 -0.64
CA ASP A 259 -9.77 -23.42 0.61
C ASP A 259 -8.82 -22.74 1.62
N ILE A 260 -9.17 -22.73 2.90
CA ILE A 260 -8.31 -22.29 4.01
C ILE A 260 -8.32 -23.39 5.07
N ASN A 261 -7.14 -23.95 5.37
CA ASN A 261 -6.97 -24.87 6.49
C ASN A 261 -6.78 -24.09 7.79
N LEU A 262 -7.79 -24.08 8.64
CA LEU A 262 -7.79 -23.34 9.90
C LEU A 262 -6.83 -23.94 10.96
N VAL A 263 -6.30 -25.14 10.73
CA VAL A 263 -5.34 -25.81 11.63
C VAL A 263 -3.91 -25.29 11.43
N GLU A 264 -3.61 -24.66 10.29
CA GLU A 264 -2.30 -24.07 9.97
C GLU A 264 -2.15 -22.63 10.51
N LEU A 265 -3.15 -22.13 11.24
CA LEU A 265 -3.17 -20.76 11.78
C LEU A 265 -2.34 -20.62 13.06
N VAL A 266 -1.79 -19.42 13.27
CA VAL A 266 -0.94 -19.11 14.42
C VAL A 266 -1.64 -18.08 15.32
N PRO A 267 -1.90 -18.40 16.60
CA PRO A 267 -1.89 -19.72 17.21
C PRO A 267 -3.12 -20.58 16.80
N PRO A 268 -3.05 -21.91 16.92
CA PRO A 268 -4.17 -22.78 16.60
C PRO A 268 -5.44 -22.38 17.42
N PRO A 269 -6.64 -22.38 16.80
CA PRO A 269 -7.87 -21.93 17.46
C PRO A 269 -8.22 -22.78 18.70
N LYS A 270 -8.16 -22.20 19.91
CA LYS A 270 -8.69 -22.86 21.12
C LYS A 270 -10.23 -22.87 21.21
N GLN A 271 -10.92 -21.97 20.49
CA GLN A 271 -12.38 -21.80 20.58
C GLN A 271 -13.20 -22.65 19.60
N ILE A 272 -12.67 -23.02 18.43
CA ILE A 272 -13.35 -23.92 17.48
C ILE A 272 -13.55 -25.32 18.12
N VAL A 273 -12.59 -25.76 18.94
CA VAL A 273 -12.64 -27.02 19.70
C VAL A 273 -13.80 -27.06 20.70
N ASN A 274 -14.33 -25.91 21.15
CA ASN A 274 -15.42 -25.86 22.12
C ASN A 274 -16.83 -25.68 21.51
N MET A 275 -16.95 -25.22 20.26
CA MET A 275 -18.26 -25.11 19.57
C MET A 275 -18.73 -26.45 18.99
N LEU A 276 -17.81 -27.38 18.77
CA LEU A 276 -18.10 -28.74 18.31
C LEU A 276 -17.58 -29.69 19.39
N SER A 277 -18.47 -30.42 20.03
CA SER A 277 -18.11 -31.39 21.07
C SER A 277 -17.27 -32.53 20.46
N GLY A 278 -15.94 -32.43 20.50
CA GLY A 278 -15.05 -33.50 20.03
C GLY A 278 -13.62 -33.06 19.66
N SER A 279 -12.74 -34.06 19.53
CA SER A 279 -11.34 -33.89 19.09
C SER A 279 -11.28 -34.06 17.56
N PHE A 280 -11.27 -32.98 16.79
CA PHE A 280 -11.28 -33.03 15.32
C PHE A 280 -9.87 -32.82 14.74
N ARG A 281 -9.53 -33.55 13.67
CA ARG A 281 -8.17 -33.61 13.10
C ARG A 281 -7.90 -32.59 12.00
N GLU A 282 -8.92 -32.08 11.32
CA GLU A 282 -8.80 -31.08 10.25
C GLU A 282 -10.03 -30.17 10.21
N PHE A 283 -9.80 -28.88 9.96
CA PHE A 283 -10.84 -27.85 9.77
C PHE A 283 -10.52 -27.04 8.52
N ARG A 284 -11.40 -27.12 7.54
CA ARG A 284 -11.22 -26.46 6.24
C ARG A 284 -12.40 -25.54 5.94
N LEU A 285 -12.11 -24.35 5.44
CA LEU A 285 -13.10 -23.43 4.92
C LEU A 285 -13.04 -23.46 3.40
N LYS A 286 -14.07 -24.00 2.77
CA LYS A 286 -14.20 -23.95 1.32
C LYS A 286 -14.97 -22.69 0.93
N ILE A 287 -14.38 -21.87 0.06
CA ILE A 287 -15.02 -20.65 -0.43
C ILE A 287 -16.02 -21.02 -1.53
N ALA A 288 -17.24 -20.51 -1.43
CA ALA A 288 -18.26 -20.68 -2.46
C ALA A 288 -17.95 -19.77 -3.65
N ASP A 289 -17.94 -20.33 -4.86
CA ASP A 289 -17.74 -19.64 -6.14
C ASP A 289 -16.40 -18.89 -6.30
N ASP A 290 -15.43 -19.12 -5.42
CA ASP A 290 -14.07 -18.55 -5.41
C ASP A 290 -14.04 -17.01 -5.57
N LYS A 291 -15.12 -16.33 -5.16
CA LYS A 291 -15.33 -14.88 -5.34
C LYS A 291 -15.80 -14.21 -4.06
N ALA A 292 -15.11 -13.12 -3.71
CA ALA A 292 -15.56 -12.22 -2.66
C ALA A 292 -16.86 -11.54 -3.11
N PHE A 293 -17.89 -11.58 -2.28
CA PHE A 293 -19.16 -10.90 -2.54
C PHE A 293 -19.14 -9.43 -2.09
N SER A 294 -18.20 -9.05 -1.23
CA SER A 294 -18.06 -7.68 -0.71
C SER A 294 -16.66 -7.41 -0.14
N GLY A 295 -16.36 -6.14 0.16
CA GLY A 295 -15.09 -5.73 0.75
C GLY A 295 -14.98 -4.21 0.99
N ARG A 296 -14.17 -3.80 1.97
CA ARG A 296 -13.95 -2.38 2.33
C ARG A 296 -12.51 -1.95 2.05
N ARG A 297 -12.33 -0.66 1.75
CA ARG A 297 -11.04 0.00 1.50
C ARG A 297 -10.88 1.16 2.50
N TYR A 298 -9.96 1.07 3.45
CA TYR A 298 -9.58 2.22 4.29
C TYR A 298 -8.18 2.73 3.95
N TYR A 299 -8.05 4.07 3.94
CA TYR A 299 -7.08 4.75 3.07
C TYR A 299 -5.74 5.16 3.71
N ILE A 300 -5.52 4.94 5.00
CA ILE A 300 -4.21 5.31 5.60
C ILE A 300 -3.65 4.33 6.64
N HIS A 301 -4.45 3.37 7.12
CA HIS A 301 -3.95 2.18 7.85
C HIS A 301 -4.12 0.90 7.04
N GLY A 302 -4.28 1.05 5.73
CA GLY A 302 -4.25 -0.06 4.79
C GLY A 302 -5.30 -1.15 4.99
N MET A 303 -6.28 -1.05 5.91
CA MET A 303 -7.19 -2.17 6.14
C MET A 303 -7.99 -2.49 4.87
N ARG A 304 -7.74 -3.67 4.32
CA ARG A 304 -8.54 -4.26 3.25
C ARG A 304 -9.30 -5.43 3.81
N THR A 305 -10.58 -5.47 3.50
CA THR A 305 -11.44 -6.58 3.88
C THR A 305 -11.99 -7.22 2.62
N TRP A 306 -12.02 -8.53 2.60
CA TRP A 306 -12.73 -9.35 1.63
C TRP A 306 -13.74 -10.21 2.39
N LEU A 307 -14.96 -10.26 1.88
CA LEU A 307 -16.04 -11.08 2.43
C LEU A 307 -16.38 -12.18 1.44
N TYR A 308 -16.36 -13.42 1.92
CA TYR A 308 -16.63 -14.62 1.16
C TYR A 308 -17.77 -15.40 1.80
N HIS A 309 -18.64 -15.98 0.98
CA HIS A 309 -19.46 -17.09 1.43
C HIS A 309 -18.55 -18.31 1.55
N ALA A 310 -18.58 -18.99 2.68
CA ALA A 310 -17.75 -20.16 2.91
C ALA A 310 -18.53 -21.26 3.62
N GLN A 311 -18.01 -22.47 3.52
CA GLN A 311 -18.55 -23.67 4.13
C GLN A 311 -17.50 -24.33 5.01
N ILE A 312 -17.88 -24.67 6.23
CA ILE A 312 -17.00 -25.42 7.13
C ILE A 312 -17.02 -26.90 6.73
N TYR A 313 -15.83 -27.49 6.62
CA TYR A 313 -15.62 -28.93 6.53
C TYR A 313 -14.72 -29.39 7.66
N TYR A 314 -15.04 -30.52 8.29
CA TYR A 314 -14.23 -31.07 9.38
C TYR A 314 -14.07 -32.58 9.28
N ALA A 315 -12.93 -33.09 9.75
CA ALA A 315 -12.65 -34.53 9.81
C ALA A 315 -13.03 -35.10 11.18
N THR A 316 -13.95 -36.07 11.17
CA THR A 316 -14.36 -36.85 12.37
C THR A 316 -13.23 -37.78 12.86
N GLU A 317 -13.34 -38.29 14.09
CA GLU A 317 -12.38 -39.25 14.65
C GLU A 317 -12.24 -40.53 13.79
N ALA A 318 -13.29 -40.89 13.04
CA ALA A 318 -13.30 -42.01 12.09
C ALA A 318 -12.62 -41.68 10.74
N GLY A 319 -12.06 -40.48 10.57
CA GLY A 319 -11.40 -40.03 9.35
C GLY A 319 -12.35 -39.62 8.21
N LYS A 320 -13.66 -39.58 8.46
CA LYS A 320 -14.66 -39.11 7.49
C LYS A 320 -14.77 -37.59 7.53
N VAL A 321 -14.73 -36.94 6.36
CA VAL A 321 -14.97 -35.50 6.20
C VAL A 321 -16.48 -35.23 6.16
N GLU A 322 -16.94 -34.31 7.00
CA GLU A 322 -18.35 -33.91 7.10
C GLU A 322 -18.51 -32.41 6.83
N ARG A 323 -19.68 -32.05 6.29
CA ARG A 323 -20.07 -30.65 6.02
C ARG A 323 -20.71 -30.05 7.27
N GLY A 324 -20.19 -28.91 7.71
CA GLY A 324 -20.74 -28.07 8.77
C GLY A 324 -21.58 -26.92 8.25
N ASP A 325 -21.66 -25.84 9.05
CA ASP A 325 -22.51 -24.68 8.79
C ASP A 325 -22.01 -23.80 7.62
N ASP A 326 -22.96 -23.09 7.01
CA ASP A 326 -22.66 -22.00 6.08
C ASP A 326 -22.25 -20.73 6.87
N VAL A 327 -21.12 -20.15 6.51
CA VAL A 327 -20.49 -19.04 7.24
C VAL A 327 -20.09 -17.89 6.30
N ILE A 328 -19.84 -16.74 6.90
CA ILE A 328 -19.13 -15.64 6.23
C ILE A 328 -17.68 -15.69 6.69
N LEU A 329 -16.79 -15.87 5.72
CA LEU A 329 -15.36 -15.67 5.91
C LEU A 329 -15.05 -14.21 5.58
N LYS A 330 -14.56 -13.49 6.58
CA LYS A 330 -13.98 -12.17 6.43
C LYS A 330 -12.47 -12.29 6.53
N LEU A 331 -11.80 -12.09 5.40
CA LEU A 331 -10.36 -11.97 5.33
C LEU A 331 -10.00 -10.49 5.43
N GLN A 332 -9.14 -10.15 6.37
CA GLN A 332 -8.73 -8.78 6.61
C GLN A 332 -7.22 -8.71 6.59
N TRP A 333 -6.69 -7.86 5.73
CA TRP A 333 -5.31 -7.42 5.86
C TRP A 333 -5.31 -6.15 6.70
N HIS A 334 -4.52 -6.09 7.77
CA HIS A 334 -4.40 -4.89 8.58
C HIS A 334 -2.96 -4.52 8.93
N ALA A 335 -2.69 -3.22 8.94
CA ALA A 335 -1.40 -2.61 9.26
C ALA A 335 -1.10 -2.48 10.76
N SER A 336 -2.09 -2.70 11.62
CA SER A 336 -2.05 -2.40 13.06
C SER A 336 -2.36 -3.63 13.91
N ASP A 337 -1.86 -3.66 15.15
CA ASP A 337 -2.24 -4.66 16.16
C ASP A 337 -3.71 -4.56 16.64
N ALA A 338 -4.47 -3.56 16.18
CA ALA A 338 -5.89 -3.45 16.49
C ALA A 338 -6.69 -4.47 15.67
N ARG A 339 -7.05 -5.58 16.33
CA ARG A 339 -7.77 -6.72 15.76
C ARG A 339 -9.27 -6.53 15.87
N GLU A 340 -9.98 -6.76 14.78
CA GLU A 340 -11.45 -6.66 14.79
C GLU A 340 -12.07 -7.82 15.61
N GLY A 341 -11.41 -8.97 15.67
CA GLY A 341 -11.80 -10.07 16.53
C GLY A 341 -11.89 -9.68 18.01
N ASP A 342 -11.07 -8.75 18.49
CA ASP A 342 -11.12 -8.29 19.88
C ASP A 342 -12.34 -7.39 20.15
N ILE A 343 -12.79 -6.64 19.14
CA ILE A 343 -14.05 -5.88 19.22
C ILE A 343 -15.24 -6.84 19.28
N HIS A 344 -15.24 -7.91 18.48
CA HIS A 344 -16.29 -8.93 18.56
C HIS A 344 -16.32 -9.64 19.92
N LYS A 345 -15.15 -9.98 20.49
CA LYS A 345 -15.07 -10.55 21.85
C LYS A 345 -15.64 -9.60 22.90
N LYS A 346 -15.32 -8.29 22.80
CA LYS A 346 -15.86 -7.27 23.69
C LYS A 346 -17.38 -7.09 23.53
N ALA A 347 -17.88 -7.09 22.30
CA ALA A 347 -19.32 -6.99 22.04
C ALA A 347 -20.08 -8.19 22.64
N ASN A 348 -19.49 -9.39 22.55
CA ASN A 348 -20.02 -10.60 23.20
C ASN A 348 -19.99 -10.50 24.74
N SER A 349 -18.90 -9.99 25.35
CA SER A 349 -18.85 -9.82 26.82
C SER A 349 -19.87 -8.80 27.32
N MET A 350 -20.12 -7.76 26.53
CA MET A 350 -21.15 -6.76 26.78
C MET A 350 -22.57 -7.26 26.49
N SER A 351 -22.74 -8.48 25.99
CA SER A 351 -24.03 -9.06 25.59
C SER A 351 -24.79 -8.17 24.59
N VAL A 352 -24.07 -7.53 23.66
CA VAL A 352 -24.69 -6.72 22.61
C VAL A 352 -25.53 -7.64 21.72
N PRO A 353 -26.85 -7.41 21.58
CA PRO A 353 -27.72 -8.29 20.83
C PRO A 353 -27.55 -8.09 19.32
N HIS A 354 -28.05 -9.04 18.52
CA HIS A 354 -28.17 -8.97 17.06
C HIS A 354 -26.87 -8.68 16.27
N ILE A 355 -25.71 -8.95 16.86
CA ILE A 355 -24.43 -9.01 16.15
C ILE A 355 -24.23 -10.40 15.56
N PRO A 356 -23.69 -10.55 14.34
CA PRO A 356 -23.31 -11.86 13.81
C PRO A 356 -22.33 -12.54 14.77
N GLN A 357 -22.65 -13.78 15.15
CA GLN A 357 -21.83 -14.53 16.09
C GLN A 357 -20.48 -14.87 15.45
N LEU A 358 -19.42 -14.44 16.12
CA LEU A 358 -18.05 -14.81 15.77
C LEU A 358 -17.83 -16.29 16.09
N VAL A 359 -17.65 -17.11 15.05
CA VAL A 359 -17.28 -18.52 15.16
C VAL A 359 -15.78 -18.63 15.45
N PHE A 360 -14.99 -17.80 14.76
CA PHE A 360 -13.54 -17.82 14.88
C PHE A 360 -12.90 -16.47 14.53
N ALA A 361 -11.77 -16.17 15.16
CA ALA A 361 -10.87 -15.08 14.81
C ALA A 361 -9.41 -15.52 15.04
N GLY A 362 -8.51 -15.25 14.10
CA GLY A 362 -7.09 -15.53 14.25
C GLY A 362 -6.24 -15.00 13.10
N ASP A 363 -4.93 -15.18 13.17
CA ASP A 363 -4.02 -14.71 12.14
C ASP A 363 -3.57 -15.83 11.22
N ILE A 364 -3.29 -15.46 9.97
CA ILE A 364 -2.67 -16.32 8.98
C ILE A 364 -1.37 -15.68 8.52
N GLU A 365 -0.28 -16.44 8.58
CA GLU A 365 0.97 -16.10 7.91
C GLU A 365 0.97 -16.78 6.54
N MET A 366 1.20 -15.99 5.49
CA MET A 366 1.32 -16.51 4.13
C MET A 366 2.77 -16.38 3.68
N GLU A 367 3.39 -17.49 3.25
CA GLU A 367 4.78 -17.48 2.75
C GLU A 367 4.98 -16.45 1.62
N GLU A 368 4.01 -16.32 0.71
CA GLU A 368 4.06 -15.36 -0.41
C GLU A 368 3.59 -13.94 -0.04
N HIS A 369 2.94 -13.76 1.11
CA HIS A 369 2.34 -12.48 1.53
C HIS A 369 2.59 -12.16 3.02
N PRO A 370 3.85 -11.90 3.42
CA PRO A 370 4.18 -11.53 4.79
C PRO A 370 3.51 -10.19 5.15
N GLY A 371 2.67 -10.23 6.19
CA GLY A 371 1.87 -9.13 6.71
C GLY A 371 0.74 -9.69 7.59
N GLY A 372 0.32 -8.98 8.63
CA GLY A 372 -0.70 -9.45 9.59
C GLY A 372 -2.09 -9.58 8.95
N TRP A 373 -2.40 -10.76 8.42
CA TRP A 373 -3.73 -11.10 7.94
C TRP A 373 -4.56 -11.68 9.08
N GLU A 374 -5.67 -11.04 9.36
CA GLU A 374 -6.69 -11.52 10.28
C GLU A 374 -7.79 -12.24 9.49
N VAL A 375 -8.15 -13.44 9.94
CA VAL A 375 -9.31 -14.19 9.47
C VAL A 375 -10.37 -14.14 10.55
N LEU A 376 -11.57 -13.75 10.14
CA LEU A 376 -12.78 -13.75 10.95
C LEU A 376 -13.80 -14.67 10.28
N VAL A 377 -14.31 -15.64 11.02
CA VAL A 377 -15.39 -16.52 10.57
C VAL A 377 -16.60 -16.20 11.41
N MET A 378 -17.69 -15.85 10.76
CA MET A 378 -18.94 -15.47 11.40
C MET A 378 -20.07 -16.32 10.88
N HIS A 379 -21.07 -16.57 11.72
CA HIS A 379 -22.32 -17.14 11.22
C HIS A 379 -22.92 -16.25 10.14
N ASN A 380 -23.41 -16.88 9.07
CA ASN A 380 -24.08 -16.14 8.02
C ASN A 380 -25.43 -15.61 8.53
N ALA A 381 -25.51 -14.30 8.77
CA ALA A 381 -26.72 -13.62 9.23
C ALA A 381 -27.77 -13.40 8.13
N GLY A 382 -27.51 -13.86 6.90
CA GLY A 382 -28.39 -13.67 5.75
C GLY A 382 -28.12 -12.37 4.98
N ALA A 383 -29.13 -11.91 4.25
CA ALA A 383 -29.01 -10.74 3.38
C ALA A 383 -29.04 -9.42 4.17
N SER A 384 -28.39 -8.38 3.66
CA SER A 384 -28.41 -7.07 4.31
C SER A 384 -29.77 -6.37 4.17
N ILE A 385 -30.05 -5.36 5.00
CA ILE A 385 -31.26 -4.52 4.84
C ILE A 385 -31.31 -3.90 3.44
N LYS A 386 -30.15 -3.51 2.89
CA LYS A 386 -30.05 -2.99 1.52
C LYS A 386 -30.50 -4.03 0.50
N ASP A 387 -30.04 -5.26 0.63
CA ASP A 387 -30.42 -6.35 -0.29
C ASP A 387 -31.92 -6.66 -0.15
N HIS A 388 -32.44 -6.71 1.07
CA HIS A 388 -33.87 -6.90 1.30
C HIS A 388 -34.72 -5.75 0.72
N ALA A 389 -34.25 -4.50 0.79
CA ALA A 389 -34.91 -3.35 0.20
C ALA A 389 -34.90 -3.36 -1.34
N ILE A 390 -33.90 -3.99 -1.96
CA ILE A 390 -33.77 -4.09 -3.43
C ILE A 390 -34.56 -5.28 -3.99
N TRP A 391 -34.51 -6.44 -3.33
CA TRP A 391 -34.94 -7.72 -3.91
C TRP A 391 -36.31 -8.21 -3.42
N SER A 392 -36.91 -7.62 -2.39
CA SER A 392 -38.18 -8.07 -1.82
C SER A 392 -39.16 -6.92 -1.58
N ASN A 393 -40.45 -7.23 -1.47
CA ASN A 393 -41.51 -6.32 -1.00
C ASN A 393 -41.20 -5.83 0.43
N PHE A 394 -40.23 -4.93 0.58
CA PHE A 394 -39.89 -4.23 1.81
C PHE A 394 -40.98 -3.17 2.11
N HIS A 395 -42.21 -3.64 2.18
CA HIS A 395 -43.44 -2.89 2.37
C HIS A 395 -44.24 -3.42 3.55
N ASN A 396 -43.82 -4.54 4.16
CA ASN A 396 -44.37 -4.99 5.42
C ASN A 396 -43.79 -4.13 6.54
N ALA A 397 -44.62 -3.24 7.07
CA ALA A 397 -44.26 -2.33 8.16
C ALA A 397 -43.72 -3.08 9.39
N CYS A 398 -44.19 -4.29 9.69
CA CYS A 398 -43.69 -5.08 10.80
C CYS A 398 -42.21 -5.46 10.62
N VAL A 399 -41.81 -5.91 9.42
CA VAL A 399 -40.42 -6.29 9.13
C VAL A 399 -39.48 -5.08 9.23
N ILE A 400 -39.94 -3.92 8.75
CA ILE A 400 -39.19 -2.67 8.86
C ILE A 400 -39.02 -2.28 10.33
N VAL A 401 -40.11 -2.27 11.09
CA VAL A 401 -40.10 -1.92 12.52
C VAL A 401 -39.21 -2.86 13.31
N ASP A 402 -39.29 -4.17 13.07
CA ASP A 402 -38.46 -5.17 13.75
C ASP A 402 -36.97 -4.99 13.41
N ALA A 403 -36.62 -4.70 12.15
CA ALA A 403 -35.24 -4.43 11.75
C ALA A 403 -34.68 -3.17 12.41
N PHE A 404 -35.44 -2.07 12.42
CA PHE A 404 -35.03 -0.82 13.09
C PHE A 404 -34.96 -0.97 14.61
N ALA A 405 -35.87 -1.73 15.22
CA ALA A 405 -35.85 -2.01 16.66
C ALA A 405 -34.62 -2.85 17.05
N GLY A 406 -34.36 -3.95 16.33
CA GLY A 406 -33.17 -4.77 16.54
C GLY A 406 -31.87 -3.97 16.37
N PHE A 407 -31.80 -3.14 15.32
CA PHE A 407 -30.65 -2.26 15.09
C PHE A 407 -30.47 -1.23 16.21
N SER A 408 -31.56 -0.58 16.65
CA SER A 408 -31.53 0.42 17.72
C SER A 408 -31.11 -0.19 19.06
N HIS A 409 -31.62 -1.38 19.41
CA HIS A 409 -31.19 -2.13 20.60
C HIS A 409 -29.70 -2.49 20.55
N THR A 410 -29.19 -2.86 19.37
CA THR A 410 -27.75 -3.13 19.15
C THR A 410 -26.91 -1.89 19.45
N LEU A 411 -27.24 -0.74 18.85
CA LEU A 411 -26.51 0.51 19.06
C LEU A 411 -26.57 0.98 20.51
N LEU A 412 -27.74 0.90 21.14
CA LEU A 412 -27.92 1.29 22.54
C LEU A 412 -27.08 0.40 23.47
N ALA A 413 -27.13 -0.92 23.31
CA ALA A 413 -26.34 -1.85 24.11
C ALA A 413 -24.83 -1.64 23.90
N ALA A 414 -24.38 -1.43 22.66
CA ALA A 414 -22.97 -1.15 22.35
C ALA A 414 -22.49 0.17 22.96
N SER A 415 -23.34 1.21 22.96
CA SER A 415 -23.00 2.55 23.45
C SER A 415 -23.12 2.71 24.98
N ALA A 416 -24.02 1.95 25.62
CA ALA A 416 -24.17 1.95 27.08
C ALA A 416 -22.89 1.51 27.79
N GLY A 417 -22.12 0.62 27.16
CA GLY A 417 -20.86 0.13 27.68
C GLY A 417 -21.02 -0.89 28.80
N ASP A 418 -19.92 -1.53 29.15
CA ASP A 418 -19.72 -2.10 30.48
C ASP A 418 -18.61 -1.27 31.17
N GLY A 419 -18.32 -1.46 32.46
CA GLY A 419 -17.30 -0.67 33.16
C GLY A 419 -15.90 -0.63 32.51
N SER A 420 -15.65 -1.40 31.44
CA SER A 420 -14.43 -1.38 30.61
C SER A 420 -14.53 -0.47 29.36
N GLY A 421 -15.66 0.23 29.17
CA GLY A 421 -15.91 1.18 28.09
C GLY A 421 -17.06 0.78 27.16
N PHE A 422 -17.19 1.49 26.05
CA PHE A 422 -18.28 1.32 25.07
C PHE A 422 -17.73 1.06 23.66
N ILE A 423 -18.61 0.62 22.75
CA ILE A 423 -18.32 0.39 21.34
C ILE A 423 -19.15 1.36 20.50
N LEU A 424 -18.48 2.13 19.64
CA LEU A 424 -19.15 2.95 18.64
C LEU A 424 -19.13 2.24 17.30
N HIS A 425 -20.31 2.10 16.66
CA HIS A 425 -20.41 1.52 15.33
C HIS A 425 -19.67 2.35 14.26
N ARG A 426 -19.80 3.67 14.33
CA ARG A 426 -19.15 4.69 13.47
C ARG A 426 -19.50 4.66 11.97
N ASP A 427 -20.01 3.54 11.45
CA ASP A 427 -20.31 3.37 10.02
C ASP A 427 -21.57 2.51 9.82
N VAL A 428 -22.70 3.06 10.29
CA VAL A 428 -24.04 2.45 10.25
C VAL A 428 -24.56 2.29 8.83
#